data_AF-A0A0W8F9B3-F1
#
_entry.id   AF-A0A0W8F9B3-F1
#
_cell.length_a   1.000
_cell.length_b   1.000
_cell.length_c   1.000
_cell.angle_alpha   90.00
_cell.angle_beta   90.00
_cell.angle_gamma   90.00
#
_symmetry.space_group_name_H-M   'P 1'
#
loop_
_entity.id
_entity.type
_entity.pdbx_description
1 polymer ?
#
loop_
_entity_poly.entity_id
_entity_poly.type
_entity_poly.pdbx_seq_one_letter_code
_entity_poly.pdbx_strand_id
1 'polypeptide(L)'
;MTGMDTIPSVWRYGLALLIVIAGFAAFTWYLTTGISSSFGGLSQMAAPGELELDLKEPGEYTIFYENKSYFNGSFYMTVEQIPGLQIVVMEKSSGRRLQTYPAPTGSTYSIGGRSGQSFMAFRAEDAGIHVINASYPSEPGPKVILAVGNEVLEGLLRMIMVSMTLILVSLLIAAIITYTTYKGRKKALEAER
;
A
#
# COMPACT_ATOMS: atom_id res chain seq x y z
N MET A 1 -40.38 35.58 -25.89
CA MET A 1 -39.60 34.78 -24.93
C MET A 1 -38.29 35.51 -24.70
N THR A 2 -38.18 36.15 -23.54
CA THR A 2 -37.18 37.15 -23.14
C THR A 2 -35.82 36.52 -22.91
N GLY A 3 -34.77 37.09 -23.52
CA GLY A 3 -33.38 36.60 -23.50
C GLY A 3 -32.63 36.71 -22.15
N MET A 4 -33.33 36.66 -21.02
CA MET A 4 -32.71 36.62 -19.69
C MET A 4 -32.31 35.21 -19.24
N ASP A 5 -32.67 34.16 -19.99
CA ASP A 5 -32.44 32.76 -19.61
C ASP A 5 -31.05 32.20 -19.98
N THR A 6 -30.18 32.97 -20.65
CA THR A 6 -28.95 32.43 -21.25
C THR A 6 -27.66 32.74 -20.50
N ILE A 7 -27.70 33.41 -19.34
CA ILE A 7 -26.49 33.63 -18.53
C ILE A 7 -26.23 32.37 -17.71
N PRO A 8 -25.09 31.66 -17.89
CA PRO A 8 -24.76 30.52 -17.05
C PRO A 8 -24.75 30.90 -15.57
N SER A 9 -25.63 30.25 -14.80
CA SER A 9 -25.85 30.52 -13.38
C SER A 9 -24.55 30.38 -12.57
N VAL A 10 -24.35 31.31 -11.60
CA VAL A 10 -23.22 31.31 -10.65
C VAL A 10 -23.13 29.98 -9.89
N TRP A 11 -24.26 29.27 -9.74
CA TRP A 11 -24.35 27.95 -9.12
C TRP A 11 -23.38 26.91 -9.71
N ARG A 12 -23.04 27.00 -11.00
CA ARG A 12 -22.13 26.05 -11.66
C ARG A 12 -20.70 26.15 -11.11
N TYR A 13 -20.26 27.31 -10.65
CA TYR A 13 -18.98 27.44 -9.94
C TYR A 13 -19.03 26.77 -8.56
N GLY A 14 -20.17 26.88 -7.85
CA GLY A 14 -20.41 26.15 -6.61
C GLY A 14 -20.37 24.63 -6.82
N LEU A 15 -20.98 24.14 -7.91
CA LEU A 15 -20.93 22.73 -8.28
C LEU A 15 -19.49 22.27 -8.60
N ALA A 16 -18.71 23.07 -9.33
CA ALA A 16 -17.31 22.76 -9.60
C ALA A 16 -16.50 22.65 -8.29
N LEU A 17 -16.71 23.57 -7.34
CA LEU A 17 -16.07 23.52 -6.02
C LEU A 17 -16.46 22.26 -5.23
N LEU A 18 -17.75 21.90 -5.24
CA LEU A 18 -18.22 20.68 -4.58
C LEU A 18 -17.59 19.41 -5.16
N ILE A 19 -17.38 19.35 -6.48
CA ILE A 19 -16.73 18.21 -7.14
C ILE A 19 -15.27 18.06 -6.70
N VAL A 20 -14.53 19.18 -6.57
CA VAL A 20 -13.17 19.15 -6.03
C VAL A 20 -13.18 18.63 -4.59
N ILE A 21 -14.06 19.16 -3.74
CA ILE A 21 -14.18 18.72 -2.34
C ILE A 21 -14.50 17.22 -2.26
N ALA A 22 -15.44 16.75 -3.08
CA ALA A 22 -15.79 15.33 -3.14
C ALA A 22 -14.62 14.45 -3.61
N GLY A 23 -13.84 14.91 -4.60
CA GLY A 23 -12.64 14.21 -5.06
C GLY A 23 -11.58 14.07 -3.96
N PHE A 24 -11.33 15.15 -3.22
CA PHE A 24 -10.42 15.12 -2.06
C PHE A 24 -10.96 14.24 -0.93
N ALA A 25 -12.26 14.25 -0.65
CA ALA A 25 -12.87 13.39 0.36
C ALA A 25 -12.78 11.90 -0.03
N ALA A 26 -13.01 11.57 -1.30
CA ALA A 26 -12.84 10.21 -1.80
C ALA A 26 -11.37 9.75 -1.74
N PHE A 27 -10.44 10.65 -2.08
CA PHE A 27 -9.00 10.42 -1.95
C PHE A 27 -8.59 10.11 -0.50
N THR A 28 -9.00 10.94 0.46
CA THR A 28 -8.63 10.75 1.87
C THR A 28 -9.24 9.47 2.44
N TRP A 29 -10.49 9.17 2.11
CA TRP A 29 -11.15 7.92 2.49
C TRP A 29 -10.44 6.68 1.93
N TYR A 30 -10.03 6.73 0.66
CA TYR A 30 -9.33 5.62 0.02
C TYR A 30 -7.95 5.36 0.64
N LEU A 31 -7.18 6.42 0.92
CA LEU A 31 -5.87 6.28 1.56
C LEU A 31 -5.95 5.67 2.96
N THR A 32 -6.89 6.12 3.79
CA THR A 32 -6.99 5.64 5.18
C THR A 32 -7.44 4.19 5.26
N THR A 33 -8.32 3.76 4.34
CA THR A 33 -8.81 2.37 4.32
C THR A 33 -7.79 1.41 3.70
N GLY A 34 -7.15 1.77 2.59
CA GLY A 34 -6.24 0.88 1.89
C GLY A 34 -4.92 0.58 2.63
N ILE A 35 -4.38 1.54 3.41
CA ILE A 35 -3.12 1.32 4.16
C ILE A 35 -3.30 0.25 5.25
N SER A 36 -4.47 0.22 5.89
CA SER A 36 -4.76 -0.73 6.96
C SER A 36 -4.87 -2.18 6.47
N SER A 37 -5.33 -2.39 5.23
CA SER A 37 -5.45 -3.72 4.63
C SER A 37 -4.10 -4.30 4.16
N SER A 38 -3.20 -3.49 3.63
CA SER A 38 -1.96 -3.98 3.00
C SER A 38 -0.99 -4.64 3.99
N PHE A 39 -1.04 -4.29 5.28
CA PHE A 39 -0.15 -4.86 6.31
C PHE A 39 -0.87 -5.79 7.30
N GLY A 40 -2.19 -5.93 7.21
CA GLY A 40 -2.98 -6.83 8.06
C GLY A 40 -2.83 -8.31 7.69
N GLY A 41 -2.40 -8.61 6.45
CA GLY A 41 -2.23 -9.97 5.93
C GLY A 41 -0.87 -10.63 6.23
N LEU A 42 -0.04 -10.02 7.07
CA LEU A 42 1.31 -10.54 7.35
C LEU A 42 1.26 -11.78 8.25
N SER A 43 1.81 -12.89 7.77
CA SER A 43 1.96 -14.12 8.54
C SER A 43 3.21 -14.09 9.41
N GLN A 44 3.09 -14.41 10.69
CA GLN A 44 4.18 -14.31 11.66
C GLN A 44 4.82 -15.67 11.97
N MET A 45 6.12 -15.65 12.25
CA MET A 45 6.85 -16.79 12.82
C MET A 45 7.89 -16.33 13.83
N ALA A 46 8.24 -17.21 14.76
CA ALA A 46 9.43 -17.07 15.57
C ALA A 46 10.63 -17.68 14.85
N ALA A 47 11.75 -16.94 14.81
CA ALA A 47 13.05 -17.43 14.39
C ALA A 47 14.00 -17.54 15.62
N PRO A 48 14.89 -18.54 15.69
CA PRO A 48 15.06 -19.61 14.71
C PRO A 48 13.85 -20.56 14.70
N GLY A 49 13.48 -21.06 13.52
CA GLY A 49 12.26 -21.84 13.32
C GLY A 49 11.86 -21.97 11.86
N GLU A 50 10.72 -22.60 11.65
CA GLU A 50 10.16 -22.88 10.33
C GLU A 50 8.70 -22.43 10.25
N LEU A 51 8.30 -21.92 9.09
CA LEU A 51 6.93 -21.54 8.77
C LEU A 51 6.55 -22.08 7.41
N GLU A 52 5.45 -22.82 7.36
CA GLU A 52 4.78 -23.14 6.10
C GLU A 52 3.79 -22.03 5.76
N LEU A 53 3.91 -21.46 4.57
CA LEU A 53 3.02 -20.44 4.03
C LEU A 53 2.37 -20.94 2.75
N ASP A 54 1.05 -20.82 2.68
CA ASP A 54 0.32 -21.00 1.44
C ASP A 54 0.28 -19.67 0.69
N LEU A 55 1.16 -19.53 -0.31
CA LEU A 55 1.26 -18.34 -1.15
C LEU A 55 0.18 -18.42 -2.22
N LYS A 56 -0.85 -17.58 -2.11
CA LYS A 56 -2.01 -17.65 -3.00
C LYS A 56 -1.76 -17.13 -4.40
N GLU A 57 -0.76 -16.26 -4.57
CA GLU A 57 -0.48 -15.58 -5.82
C GLU A 57 1.03 -15.56 -6.10
N PRO A 58 1.45 -15.65 -7.38
CA PRO A 58 2.85 -15.44 -7.73
C PRO A 58 3.22 -13.96 -7.56
N GLY A 59 4.46 -13.67 -7.16
CA GLY A 59 4.87 -12.29 -6.95
C GLY A 59 6.08 -12.13 -6.03
N GLU A 60 6.37 -10.86 -5.70
CA GLU A 60 7.40 -10.51 -4.72
C GLU A 60 6.82 -10.54 -3.31
N TYR A 61 7.53 -11.23 -2.43
CA TYR A 61 7.22 -11.37 -1.02
C TYR A 61 8.34 -10.76 -0.19
N THR A 62 7.94 -9.99 0.82
CA THR A 62 8.87 -9.33 1.74
C THR A 62 8.79 -9.98 3.10
N ILE A 63 9.97 -10.25 3.65
CA ILE A 63 10.16 -10.74 5.00
C ILE A 63 10.61 -9.56 5.86
N PHE A 64 9.75 -9.20 6.80
CA PHE A 64 9.96 -8.16 7.78
C PHE A 64 10.50 -8.77 9.07
N TYR A 65 11.45 -8.08 9.66
CA TYR A 65 11.86 -8.27 11.03
C TYR A 65 11.03 -7.38 11.95
N GLU A 66 10.29 -7.98 12.90
CA GLU A 66 9.48 -7.21 13.85
C GLU A 66 10.26 -6.88 15.12
N ASN A 67 10.54 -5.58 15.30
CA ASN A 67 11.19 -5.05 16.49
C ASN A 67 10.19 -4.80 17.64
N LYS A 68 8.89 -4.66 17.35
CA LYS A 68 7.82 -4.69 18.35
C LYS A 68 6.68 -5.56 17.84
N SER A 69 6.30 -6.56 18.60
CA SER A 69 5.24 -7.48 18.19
C SER A 69 4.58 -8.17 19.37
N TYR A 70 3.34 -8.62 19.17
CA TYR A 70 2.69 -9.55 20.07
C TYR A 70 2.53 -10.88 19.33
N PHE A 71 3.18 -11.93 19.81
CA PHE A 71 3.19 -13.24 19.18
C PHE A 71 3.03 -14.34 20.23
N ASN A 72 2.11 -15.28 20.00
CA ASN A 72 1.80 -16.39 20.93
C ASN A 72 1.64 -15.95 22.40
N GLY A 73 0.88 -14.90 22.65
CA GLY A 73 0.58 -14.42 24.01
C GLY A 73 1.69 -13.61 24.68
N SER A 74 2.83 -13.41 24.00
CA SER A 74 4.00 -12.70 24.54
C SER A 74 4.31 -11.46 23.73
N PHE A 75 4.69 -10.39 24.42
CA PHE A 75 5.18 -9.16 23.78
C PHE A 75 6.70 -9.25 23.56
N TYR A 76 7.12 -9.00 22.33
CA TYR A 76 8.50 -9.01 21.90
C TYR A 76 8.95 -7.59 21.60
N MET A 77 10.08 -7.19 22.21
CA MET A 77 10.83 -5.99 21.85
C MET A 77 12.25 -6.39 21.54
N THR A 78 12.67 -6.15 20.30
CA THR A 78 13.89 -6.72 19.75
C THR A 78 14.77 -5.61 19.18
N VAL A 79 16.09 -5.71 19.32
CA VAL A 79 17.06 -4.69 18.87
C VAL A 79 17.14 -4.62 17.34
N GLU A 80 17.42 -3.45 16.76
CA GLU A 80 17.30 -3.18 15.31
C GLU A 80 18.13 -4.08 14.38
N GLN A 81 19.23 -4.68 14.86
CA GLN A 81 20.08 -5.53 14.03
C GLN A 81 20.33 -6.87 14.70
N ILE A 82 20.17 -7.93 13.91
CA ILE A 82 20.52 -9.28 14.32
C ILE A 82 21.58 -9.83 13.36
N PRO A 83 22.85 -9.76 13.76
CA PRO A 83 23.92 -10.39 12.99
C PRO A 83 23.66 -11.90 12.86
N GLY A 84 23.85 -12.44 11.66
CA GLY A 84 23.92 -13.88 11.44
C GLY A 84 22.60 -14.63 11.24
N LEU A 85 21.44 -13.96 11.24
CA LEU A 85 20.17 -14.62 10.89
C LEU A 85 20.14 -14.91 9.38
N GLN A 86 20.07 -16.19 9.02
CA GLN A 86 19.95 -16.65 7.64
C GLN A 86 18.52 -17.10 7.35
N ILE A 87 18.03 -16.73 6.16
CA ILE A 87 16.71 -17.14 5.68
C ILE A 87 16.85 -17.97 4.41
N VAL A 88 16.20 -19.13 4.42
CA VAL A 88 16.07 -20.04 3.29
C VAL A 88 14.58 -20.20 2.99
N VAL A 89 14.21 -20.05 1.72
CA VAL A 89 12.84 -20.25 1.24
C VAL A 89 12.85 -21.39 0.23
N MET A 90 11.95 -22.36 0.41
CA MET A 90 11.82 -23.52 -0.46
C MET A 90 10.38 -23.69 -0.91
N GLU A 91 10.19 -24.05 -2.17
CA GLU A 91 8.91 -24.50 -2.71
C GLU A 91 8.66 -25.94 -2.26
N LYS A 92 7.54 -26.22 -1.58
CA LYS A 92 7.29 -27.54 -1.00
C LYS A 92 7.02 -28.61 -2.07
N SER A 93 6.39 -28.24 -3.17
CA SER A 93 6.05 -29.13 -4.30
C SER A 93 7.28 -29.65 -5.03
N SER A 94 8.21 -28.77 -5.38
CA SER A 94 9.39 -29.10 -6.19
C SER A 94 10.65 -29.34 -5.37
N GLY A 95 10.67 -28.93 -4.09
CA GLY A 95 11.87 -28.87 -3.27
C GLY A 95 12.86 -27.80 -3.73
N ARG A 96 12.48 -26.95 -4.69
CA ARG A 96 13.33 -25.91 -5.24
C ARG A 96 13.57 -24.82 -4.22
N ARG A 97 14.83 -24.45 -4.05
CA ARG A 97 15.21 -23.28 -3.25
C ARG A 97 14.99 -22.00 -4.04
N LEU A 98 14.24 -21.06 -3.47
CA LEU A 98 14.05 -19.73 -4.04
C LEU A 98 15.24 -18.84 -3.70
N GLN A 99 15.60 -17.95 -4.62
CA GLN A 99 16.63 -16.94 -4.37
C GLN A 99 16.06 -15.89 -3.41
N THR A 100 16.72 -15.73 -2.26
CA THR A 100 16.46 -14.64 -1.33
C THR A 100 17.47 -13.52 -1.56
N TYR A 101 17.03 -12.28 -1.43
CA TYR A 101 17.86 -11.08 -1.60
C TYR A 101 17.48 -10.02 -0.57
N PRO A 102 18.37 -9.03 -0.29
CA PRO A 102 18.03 -7.93 0.59
C PRO A 102 16.78 -7.19 0.07
N ALA A 103 15.83 -6.92 0.97
CA ALA A 103 14.65 -6.16 0.58
C ALA A 103 15.03 -4.73 0.14
N PRO A 104 14.39 -4.17 -0.91
CA PRO A 104 14.66 -2.80 -1.35
C PRO A 104 14.43 -1.77 -0.22
N THR A 105 15.50 -1.06 0.17
CA THR A 105 15.57 0.04 1.15
C THR A 105 14.50 0.05 2.27
N GLY A 106 14.84 -0.56 3.41
CA GLY A 106 14.47 -0.12 4.77
C GLY A 106 13.00 0.24 5.04
N SER A 107 12.04 -0.38 4.34
CA SER A 107 10.62 -0.12 4.56
C SER A 107 10.27 -0.52 5.98
N THR A 108 9.72 0.42 6.75
CA THR A 108 9.19 0.16 8.08
C THR A 108 7.68 0.28 8.07
N TYR A 109 7.01 -0.54 8.88
CA TYR A 109 5.60 -0.35 9.18
C TYR A 109 5.39 -0.23 10.69
N SER A 110 4.29 0.41 11.06
CA SER A 110 3.82 0.50 12.44
C SER A 110 2.29 0.49 12.43
N ILE A 111 1.69 -0.68 12.65
CA ILE A 111 0.24 -0.89 12.54
C ILE A 111 -0.21 -1.86 13.64
N GLY A 112 -1.32 -1.54 14.31
CA GLY A 112 -1.94 -2.44 15.29
C GLY A 112 -1.03 -2.83 16.47
N GLY A 113 -0.11 -1.94 16.88
CA GLY A 113 0.87 -2.23 17.94
C GLY A 113 2.05 -3.10 17.50
N ARG A 114 2.13 -3.44 16.21
CA ARG A 114 3.25 -4.14 15.59
C ARG A 114 4.11 -3.14 14.84
N SER A 115 5.42 -3.25 14.96
CA SER A 115 6.35 -2.55 14.09
C SER A 115 7.41 -3.50 13.57
N GLY A 116 7.79 -3.29 12.31
CA GLY A 116 8.82 -4.09 11.68
C GLY A 116 9.52 -3.36 10.54
N GLN A 117 10.68 -3.87 10.17
CA GLN A 117 11.52 -3.37 9.10
C GLN A 117 11.76 -4.48 8.07
N SER A 118 11.71 -4.15 6.78
CA SER A 118 12.02 -5.07 5.70
C SER A 118 13.45 -5.58 5.84
N PHE A 119 13.62 -6.89 5.86
CA PHE A 119 14.92 -7.55 6.05
C PHE A 119 15.36 -8.24 4.76
N MET A 120 14.54 -9.16 4.25
CA MET A 120 14.82 -9.94 3.04
C MET A 120 13.57 -9.96 2.16
N ALA A 121 13.76 -10.26 0.88
CA ALA A 121 12.69 -10.49 -0.07
C ALA A 121 13.00 -11.74 -0.92
N PHE A 122 11.96 -12.30 -1.52
CA PHE A 122 12.06 -13.38 -2.49
C PHE A 122 10.92 -13.27 -3.50
N ARG A 123 11.08 -13.89 -4.66
CA ARG A 123 10.04 -13.95 -5.69
C ARG A 123 9.53 -15.37 -5.85
N ALA A 124 8.24 -15.55 -5.62
CA ALA A 124 7.54 -16.79 -5.93
C ALA A 124 7.02 -16.72 -7.38
N GLU A 125 7.36 -17.71 -8.19
CA GLU A 125 6.91 -17.80 -9.59
C GLU A 125 5.52 -18.43 -9.70
N ASP A 126 5.17 -19.28 -8.74
CA ASP A 126 3.93 -20.03 -8.69
C ASP A 126 3.27 -19.88 -7.32
N ALA A 127 1.94 -19.96 -7.31
CA ALA A 127 1.17 -20.11 -6.08
C ALA A 127 1.37 -21.51 -5.48
N GLY A 128 1.30 -21.62 -4.15
CA GLY A 128 1.37 -22.88 -3.43
C GLY A 128 2.14 -22.79 -2.11
N ILE A 129 2.37 -23.96 -1.51
CA ILE A 129 3.00 -24.05 -0.20
C ILE A 129 4.51 -23.83 -0.31
N HIS A 130 4.99 -22.85 0.44
CA HIS A 130 6.40 -22.53 0.59
C HIS A 130 6.81 -22.69 2.05
N VAL A 131 8.03 -23.18 2.25
CA VAL A 131 8.63 -23.37 3.56
C VAL A 131 9.70 -22.32 3.76
N ILE A 132 9.55 -21.52 4.81
CA ILE A 132 10.51 -20.51 5.22
C ILE A 132 11.24 -21.03 6.46
N ASN A 133 12.54 -21.21 6.33
CA ASN A 133 13.41 -21.61 7.42
C ASN A 133 14.33 -20.45 7.79
N ALA A 134 14.30 -20.07 9.07
CA ALA A 134 15.14 -19.03 9.63
C ALA A 134 16.04 -19.63 10.71
N SER A 135 17.35 -19.49 10.56
CA SER A 135 18.32 -20.11 11.47
C SER A 135 19.60 -19.28 11.60
N TYR A 136 20.36 -19.53 12.66
CA TYR A 136 21.69 -18.98 12.85
C TYR A 136 22.73 -20.09 12.62
N PRO A 137 23.45 -20.09 11.49
CA PRO A 137 24.32 -21.21 11.12
C PRO A 137 25.60 -21.28 11.96
N SER A 138 26.11 -20.14 12.44
CA SER A 138 27.41 -20.07 13.13
C SER A 138 27.29 -20.15 14.66
N GLU A 139 26.35 -19.41 15.25
CA GLU A 139 26.18 -19.31 16.71
C GLU A 139 24.70 -19.20 17.08
N PRO A 140 24.26 -19.68 18.26
CA PRO A 140 22.89 -19.46 18.73
C PRO A 140 22.57 -17.97 18.83
N GLY A 141 21.61 -17.50 18.02
CA GLY A 141 21.13 -16.12 18.05
C GLY A 141 19.85 -15.93 18.87
N PRO A 142 19.42 -14.67 19.08
CA PRO A 142 18.22 -14.36 19.85
C PRO A 142 16.95 -14.88 19.17
N LYS A 143 15.93 -15.18 19.98
CA LYS A 143 14.58 -15.47 19.48
C LYS A 143 13.92 -14.18 19.00
N VAL A 144 13.51 -14.16 17.74
CA VAL A 144 13.00 -12.96 17.07
C VAL A 144 11.74 -13.26 16.27
N ILE A 145 10.95 -12.24 15.97
CA ILE A 145 9.71 -12.41 15.21
C ILE A 145 9.92 -11.91 13.78
N LEU A 146 9.57 -12.76 12.83
CA LEU A 146 9.54 -12.43 11.42
C LEU A 146 8.08 -12.38 10.96
N ALA A 147 7.80 -11.48 10.02
CA ALA A 147 6.51 -11.35 9.39
C ALA A 147 6.69 -11.41 7.86
N VAL A 148 5.85 -12.16 7.17
CA VAL A 148 5.97 -12.38 5.72
C VAL A 148 4.67 -11.99 5.06
N GLY A 149 4.76 -11.27 3.94
CA GLY A 149 3.61 -10.98 3.10
C GLY A 149 3.97 -10.46 1.73
N ASN A 150 2.98 -10.46 0.85
CA ASN A 150 3.03 -9.91 -0.51
C ASN A 150 2.58 -8.45 -0.54
N GLU A 151 2.79 -7.82 -1.70
CA GLU A 151 2.06 -6.63 -2.15
C GLU A 151 2.26 -5.32 -1.37
N VAL A 152 3.24 -5.22 -0.47
CA VAL A 152 3.50 -3.92 0.19
C VAL A 152 3.86 -2.85 -0.85
N LEU A 153 4.81 -3.14 -1.74
CA LEU A 153 5.22 -2.17 -2.77
C LEU A 153 4.16 -2.00 -3.88
N GLU A 154 3.61 -3.09 -4.41
CA GLU A 154 2.58 -3.02 -5.46
C GLU A 154 1.30 -2.35 -4.96
N GLY A 155 0.86 -2.67 -3.74
CA GLY A 155 -0.29 -2.05 -3.09
C GLY A 155 -0.06 -0.54 -2.89
N LEU A 156 1.14 -0.13 -2.47
CA LEU A 156 1.51 1.29 -2.35
C LEU A 156 1.49 2.00 -3.71
N LEU A 157 2.11 1.41 -4.75
CA LEU A 157 2.12 2.01 -6.09
C LEU A 157 0.72 2.12 -6.69
N ARG A 158 -0.08 1.05 -6.58
CA ARG A 158 -1.48 1.02 -7.00
C ARG A 158 -2.29 2.08 -6.27
N MET A 159 -2.07 2.21 -4.96
CA MET A 159 -2.72 3.23 -4.14
C MET A 159 -2.37 4.65 -4.61
N ILE A 160 -1.08 4.94 -4.84
CA ILE A 160 -0.63 6.23 -5.39
C ILE A 160 -1.32 6.51 -6.72
N MET A 161 -1.33 5.55 -7.65
CA MET A 161 -1.92 5.73 -8.99
C MET A 161 -3.43 5.99 -8.93
N VAL A 162 -4.18 5.22 -8.14
CA VAL A 162 -5.63 5.43 -7.94
C VAL A 162 -5.89 6.79 -7.29
N SER A 163 -5.14 7.12 -6.25
CA SER A 163 -5.30 8.36 -5.50
C SER A 163 -5.03 9.61 -6.35
N MET A 164 -3.99 9.57 -7.20
CA MET A 164 -3.67 10.62 -8.16
C MET A 164 -4.76 10.75 -9.23
N THR A 165 -5.29 9.63 -9.71
CA THR A 165 -6.39 9.60 -10.69
C THR A 165 -7.65 10.27 -10.12
N LEU A 166 -8.03 9.98 -8.87
CA LEU A 166 -9.19 10.60 -8.22
C LEU A 166 -9.08 12.13 -8.18
N ILE A 167 -7.92 12.65 -7.79
CA ILE A 167 -7.68 14.10 -7.74
C ILE A 167 -7.71 14.69 -9.15
N LEU A 168 -6.95 14.12 -10.09
CA LEU A 168 -6.86 14.66 -11.45
C LEU A 168 -8.22 14.67 -12.17
N VAL A 169 -9.02 13.61 -12.03
CA VAL A 169 -10.36 13.54 -12.61
C VAL A 169 -11.27 14.60 -11.99
N SER A 170 -11.23 14.79 -10.67
CA SER A 170 -12.06 15.81 -10.00
C SER A 170 -11.71 17.23 -10.45
N LEU A 171 -10.40 17.53 -10.58
CA LEU A 171 -9.91 18.82 -11.05
C LEU A 171 -10.26 19.06 -12.53
N LEU A 172 -10.12 18.04 -13.37
CA LEU A 172 -10.44 18.14 -14.79
C LEU A 172 -11.93 18.41 -15.02
N ILE A 173 -12.80 17.70 -14.29
CA ILE A 173 -14.25 17.95 -14.34
C ILE A 173 -14.57 19.38 -13.87
N ALA A 174 -14.00 19.82 -12.75
CA ALA A 174 -14.21 21.16 -12.22
C ALA A 174 -13.71 22.26 -13.19
N ALA A 175 -12.57 22.05 -13.84
CA ALA A 175 -12.01 22.95 -14.83
C ALA A 175 -12.92 23.07 -16.07
N ILE A 176 -13.45 21.96 -16.58
CA ILE A 176 -14.40 21.96 -17.71
C ILE A 176 -15.67 22.74 -17.34
N ILE A 177 -16.25 22.50 -16.16
CA ILE A 177 -17.45 23.21 -15.69
C ILE A 177 -17.16 24.71 -15.57
N THR A 178 -16.04 25.08 -14.96
CA THR A 178 -15.63 26.48 -14.78
C THR A 178 -15.39 27.18 -16.12
N TYR A 179 -14.68 26.53 -17.04
CA TYR A 179 -14.36 27.08 -18.36
C TYR A 179 -15.61 27.26 -19.24
N THR A 180 -16.48 26.24 -19.30
CA THR A 180 -17.74 26.33 -20.08
C THR A 180 -18.68 27.40 -19.51
N THR A 181 -18.76 27.52 -18.19
CA THR A 181 -19.54 28.56 -17.51
C THR A 181 -18.97 29.95 -17.79
N TYR A 182 -17.64 30.13 -17.67
CA TYR A 182 -16.97 31.40 -17.97
C TYR A 182 -17.19 31.83 -19.42
N LYS A 183 -16.97 30.93 -20.39
CA LYS A 183 -17.15 31.23 -21.81
C LYS A 183 -18.59 31.61 -22.15
N GLY A 184 -19.58 30.93 -21.55
CA GLY A 184 -20.99 31.25 -21.75
C GLY A 184 -21.36 32.63 -21.16
N ARG A 185 -20.85 32.97 -19.96
CA ARG A 185 -21.09 34.28 -19.34
C ARG A 185 -20.43 35.41 -20.12
N LYS A 186 -19.19 35.22 -20.58
CA LYS A 186 -18.48 36.20 -21.40
C LYS A 186 -19.25 36.53 -22.68
N LYS A 187 -19.74 35.51 -23.39
CA LYS A 187 -20.56 35.71 -24.60
C LYS A 187 -21.85 36.47 -24.33
N ALA A 188 -22.52 36.19 -23.21
CA ALA A 188 -23.74 36.89 -22.83
C ALA A 188 -23.48 38.38 -22.54
N LEU A 189 -22.40 38.69 -21.80
CA LEU A 189 -22.01 40.07 -21.50
C LEU A 189 -21.55 40.85 -22.74
N GLU A 190 -20.92 40.19 -23.71
CA GLU A 190 -20.55 40.80 -25.00
C GLU A 190 -21.78 41.05 -25.89
N ALA A 191 -22.85 40.26 -25.76
CA ALA A 191 -24.09 40.44 -26.53
C ALA A 191 -25.02 41.52 -25.96
N GLU A 192 -24.84 41.89 -24.69
CA GLU A 192 -25.56 42.99 -24.03
C GLU A 192 -24.88 44.36 -24.24
N ARG A 193 -23.68 44.40 -24.83
CA ARG A 193 -22.90 45.62 -25.12
C ARG A 193 -23.12 46.10 -26.54
#